data_AF-A0A961K4Z6-F1
#
_entry.id   AF-A0A961K4Z6-F1
#
_cell.length_a   1.000
_cell.length_b   1.000
_cell.length_c   1.000
_cell.angle_alpha   90.00
_cell.angle_beta   90.00
_cell.angle_gamma   90.00
#
_symmetry.space_group_name_H-M   'P 1'
#
loop_
_entity.id
_entity.type
_entity.pdbx_description
1 polymer ?
#
loop_
_entity_poly.entity_id
_entity_poly.type
_entity_poly.pdbx_seq_one_letter_code
_entity_poly.pdbx_strand_id
1 'polypeptide(L)'
;MTLKSEGKPHPRRGGGRAARRALRAAPLAEDLRPVRAGLSGGQYTPLTEAQVLRIHEAALQALEEVGLSQAPASGVEAMVAAGAVQGTDGRLRFPRALVEDMVARAAKGFQLFGRDPRHHLDLSGQRVHYGTAGAAVNVVDAFTGAYRPSTARDLHDSARLAQHLDNIHFFQRTMVCCEIEDLVELDINTLYAAVAGTTKHVGTSFSDPASVAPGMALLHLIAGSEEAWRAMPFVSQSNCFVVPPMKFATESCQSMEACIRAGMPILLLSAGQAGATAPAPIAAAIVQATAEVLAGVVYVNAIRPGHPAVFGTWPFVSDLRTGAMSGGSAEQALLSAGCAQMHRFYGIPGGAAGGMSDAKVPDMQAGWEQGITNVVAGLAGLNMVYESVGMYASLMGFSPEGMVLGNDLIGQAQRCVRGIDVSEDSVSLDVMKAVCLDGGPGHYLGSEQTLKLMQSEYLYPEVGNRMTPKDWVDAGRPDLLQAARARKEKILADAPLQVPPRIDRAVRARYRIRF
;
A
#
# COMPACT_ATOMS: atom_id res chain seq x y z
N MET A 1 62.87 -22.23 52.07
CA MET A 1 61.72 -21.33 52.35
C MET A 1 61.98 -20.07 51.56
N THR A 2 61.23 -19.74 50.50
CA THR A 2 59.81 -19.33 50.55
C THR A 2 59.09 -19.68 49.23
N LEU A 3 57.82 -20.05 49.34
CA LEU A 3 56.94 -20.57 48.30
C LEU A 3 56.50 -19.50 47.28
N LYS A 4 56.49 -19.85 45.98
CA LYS A 4 55.74 -19.16 44.92
C LYS A 4 54.30 -19.71 44.91
N SER A 5 53.29 -18.84 45.05
CA SER A 5 51.89 -19.19 44.81
C SER A 5 51.54 -18.96 43.34
N GLU A 6 51.10 -20.02 42.66
CA GLU A 6 50.50 -19.94 41.33
C GLU A 6 49.03 -19.50 41.45
N GLY A 7 48.71 -18.33 40.89
CA GLY A 7 47.33 -17.89 40.70
C GLY A 7 46.69 -18.58 39.50
N LYS A 8 45.61 -19.34 39.74
CA LYS A 8 44.77 -19.94 38.68
C LYS A 8 44.16 -18.84 37.80
N PRO A 9 44.12 -19.00 36.46
CA PRO A 9 43.42 -18.07 35.58
C PRO A 9 41.90 -18.21 35.74
N HIS A 10 41.20 -17.09 36.02
CA HIS A 10 39.75 -17.02 35.96
C HIS A 10 39.26 -17.23 34.51
N PRO A 11 38.21 -18.05 34.28
CA PRO A 11 37.67 -18.21 32.94
C PRO A 11 36.96 -16.92 32.52
N ARG A 12 37.48 -16.26 31.47
CA ARG A 12 36.82 -15.12 30.82
C ARG A 12 35.45 -15.58 30.30
N ARG A 13 34.38 -15.04 30.89
CA ARG A 13 32.98 -15.22 30.48
C ARG A 13 32.75 -14.67 29.05
N GLY A 14 33.13 -15.43 28.03
CA GLY A 14 32.82 -15.14 26.61
C GLY A 14 31.36 -15.39 26.23
N GLY A 15 30.62 -16.19 27.02
CA GLY A 15 29.24 -16.58 26.72
C GLY A 15 28.20 -15.45 26.81
N GLY A 16 28.43 -14.43 27.64
CA GLY A 16 27.43 -13.37 27.86
C GLY A 16 27.23 -12.43 26.66
N ARG A 17 28.23 -12.26 25.79
CA ARG A 17 28.11 -11.41 24.59
C ARG A 17 27.38 -12.14 23.45
N ALA A 18 27.66 -13.43 23.28
CA ALA A 18 26.95 -14.29 22.33
C ALA A 18 25.49 -14.52 22.75
N ALA A 19 25.24 -14.78 24.03
CA ALA A 19 23.88 -14.90 24.57
C ALA A 19 23.08 -13.60 24.46
N ARG A 20 23.69 -12.43 24.72
CA ARG A 20 23.03 -11.12 24.50
C ARG A 20 22.82 -10.79 23.02
N ARG A 21 23.71 -11.23 22.12
CA ARG A 21 23.48 -11.15 20.66
C ARG A 21 22.34 -12.05 20.22
N ALA A 22 22.25 -13.27 20.75
CA ALA A 22 21.18 -14.22 20.45
C ALA A 22 19.82 -13.77 21.00
N LEU A 23 19.76 -13.26 22.25
CA LEU A 23 18.56 -12.67 22.83
C LEU A 23 18.09 -11.42 22.07
N ARG A 24 19.02 -10.62 21.52
CA ARG A 24 18.70 -9.49 20.63
C ARG A 24 18.34 -9.92 19.20
N ALA A 25 18.69 -11.14 18.78
CA ALA A 25 18.28 -11.68 17.50
C ALA A 25 16.91 -12.37 17.56
N ALA A 26 16.35 -12.57 18.76
CA ALA A 26 14.99 -13.06 18.91
C ALA A 26 13.99 -12.00 18.43
N PRO A 27 12.94 -12.38 17.67
CA PRO A 27 11.91 -11.45 17.25
C PRO A 27 11.23 -10.82 18.46
N LEU A 28 11.11 -9.49 18.46
CA LEU A 28 10.24 -8.80 19.41
C LEU A 28 8.79 -9.20 19.19
N ALA A 29 8.01 -9.16 20.28
CA ALA A 29 6.56 -9.11 20.18
C ALA A 29 6.16 -7.91 19.29
N GLU A 30 5.10 -8.08 18.50
CA GLU A 30 4.72 -7.15 17.44
C GLU A 30 4.39 -5.74 17.97
N ASP A 31 3.78 -5.66 19.15
CA ASP A 31 3.45 -4.44 19.86
C ASP A 31 4.68 -3.64 20.33
N LEU A 32 5.79 -4.35 20.56
CA LEU A 32 7.08 -3.77 20.96
C LEU A 32 7.93 -3.29 19.78
N ARG A 33 7.54 -3.61 18.54
CA ARG A 33 8.29 -3.17 17.35
C ARG A 33 8.17 -1.65 17.16
N PRO A 34 9.25 -0.99 16.68
CA PRO A 34 9.24 0.46 16.47
C PRO A 34 8.33 0.87 15.32
N VAL A 35 7.96 -0.05 14.43
CA VAL A 35 7.02 0.13 13.33
C VAL A 35 6.22 -1.15 13.10
N ARG A 36 4.98 -1.01 12.60
CA ARG A 36 4.07 -2.11 12.27
C ARG A 36 2.90 -1.59 11.43
N ALA A 37 2.18 -2.49 10.77
CA ALA A 37 0.95 -2.17 10.06
C ALA A 37 -0.10 -1.51 10.98
N GLY A 38 -0.87 -0.57 10.43
CA GLY A 38 -2.00 0.03 11.14
C GLY A 38 -1.64 1.03 12.24
N LEU A 39 -0.46 1.64 12.19
CA LEU A 39 -0.16 2.83 12.98
C LEU A 39 -1.14 3.97 12.63
N SER A 40 -1.58 4.70 13.65
CA SER A 40 -2.53 5.80 13.47
C SER A 40 -1.83 7.06 12.99
N GLY A 41 -2.14 7.51 11.77
CA GLY A 41 -1.73 8.81 11.26
C GLY A 41 -2.73 9.91 11.63
N GLY A 42 -2.82 10.94 10.77
CA GLY A 42 -3.81 12.02 10.90
C GLY A 42 -3.28 13.35 11.40
N GLN A 43 -2.00 13.40 11.78
CA GLN A 43 -1.37 14.59 12.37
C GLN A 43 -1.12 15.68 11.33
N TYR A 44 -1.01 15.33 10.05
CA TYR A 44 -0.86 16.28 8.96
C TYR A 44 -2.20 16.53 8.26
N THR A 45 -2.67 17.77 8.33
CA THR A 45 -3.92 18.23 7.72
C THR A 45 -3.65 19.47 6.85
N PRO A 46 -3.37 19.32 5.55
CA PRO A 46 -3.11 20.47 4.66
C PRO A 46 -4.33 21.37 4.43
N LEU A 47 -5.54 20.88 4.70
CA LEU A 47 -6.80 21.61 4.59
C LEU A 47 -7.37 21.94 5.96
N THR A 48 -7.92 23.14 6.12
CA THR A 48 -8.76 23.49 7.28
C THR A 48 -10.14 22.83 7.17
N GLU A 49 -10.88 22.78 8.28
CA GLU A 49 -12.26 22.25 8.29
C GLU A 49 -13.17 22.98 7.29
N ALA A 50 -13.06 24.31 7.21
CA ALA A 50 -13.82 25.10 6.24
C ALA A 50 -13.45 24.76 4.78
N GLN A 51 -12.18 24.44 4.50
CA GLN A 51 -11.74 24.02 3.17
C GLN A 51 -12.26 22.62 2.82
N VAL A 52 -12.25 21.69 3.78
CA VAL A 52 -12.85 20.34 3.62
C VAL A 52 -14.34 20.46 3.28
N LEU A 53 -15.10 21.27 4.03
CA LEU A 53 -16.51 21.54 3.74
C LEU A 53 -16.70 22.17 2.36
N ARG A 54 -15.84 23.11 1.97
CA ARG A 54 -15.92 23.71 0.63
C ARG A 54 -15.71 22.70 -0.50
N ILE A 55 -14.78 21.75 -0.32
CA ILE A 55 -14.55 20.66 -1.28
C ILE A 55 -15.76 19.72 -1.33
N HIS A 56 -16.32 19.35 -0.18
CA HIS A 56 -17.53 18.53 -0.09
C HIS A 56 -18.70 19.17 -0.86
N GLU A 57 -19.00 20.44 -0.57
CA GLU A 57 -20.09 21.17 -1.23
C GLU A 57 -19.91 21.26 -2.74
N ALA A 58 -18.68 21.48 -3.20
CA ALA A 58 -18.36 21.52 -4.62
C ALA A 58 -18.48 20.13 -5.27
N ALA A 59 -18.13 19.05 -4.57
CA ALA A 59 -18.29 17.68 -5.07
C ALA A 59 -19.78 17.30 -5.20
N LEU A 60 -20.60 17.67 -4.21
CA LEU A 60 -22.05 17.51 -4.28
C LEU A 60 -22.65 18.31 -5.44
N GLN A 61 -22.25 19.57 -5.61
CA GLN A 61 -22.68 20.39 -6.74
C GLN A 61 -22.29 19.77 -8.08
N ALA A 62 -21.07 19.24 -8.21
CA ALA A 62 -20.63 18.57 -9.43
C ALA A 62 -21.49 17.34 -9.75
N LEU A 63 -21.88 16.56 -8.75
CA LEU A 63 -22.76 15.41 -8.93
C LEU A 63 -24.20 15.79 -9.30
N GLU A 64 -24.71 16.86 -8.73
CA GLU A 64 -26.08 17.37 -8.95
C GLU A 64 -26.22 18.05 -10.32
N GLU A 65 -25.27 18.90 -10.71
CA GLU A 65 -25.35 19.72 -11.93
C GLU A 65 -24.74 19.00 -13.14
N VAL A 66 -23.58 18.36 -12.97
CA VAL A 66 -22.83 17.73 -14.07
C VAL A 66 -23.14 16.24 -14.17
N GLY A 67 -23.05 15.51 -13.06
CA GLY A 67 -23.29 14.06 -13.04
C GLY A 67 -22.31 13.26 -13.92
N LEU A 68 -22.58 11.96 -14.10
CA LEU A 68 -21.73 11.03 -14.85
C LEU A 68 -22.50 10.38 -16.01
N SER A 69 -21.79 10.02 -17.09
CA SER A 69 -22.38 9.33 -18.25
C SER A 69 -21.82 7.91 -18.42
N GLN A 70 -22.37 7.12 -19.33
CA GLN A 70 -21.85 5.81 -19.75
C GLN A 70 -21.89 4.70 -18.68
N ALA A 71 -22.77 4.82 -17.69
CA ALA A 71 -23.10 3.70 -16.82
C ALA A 71 -23.72 2.55 -17.66
N PRO A 72 -23.43 1.27 -17.34
CA PRO A 72 -24.16 0.16 -17.95
C PRO A 72 -25.65 0.25 -17.59
N ALA A 73 -26.52 -0.32 -18.43
CA ALA A 73 -27.97 -0.26 -18.24
C ALA A 73 -28.41 -0.77 -16.85
N SER A 74 -27.81 -1.86 -16.37
CA SER A 74 -28.01 -2.41 -15.01
C SER A 74 -27.66 -1.40 -13.92
N GLY A 75 -26.58 -0.64 -14.10
CA GLY A 75 -26.16 0.41 -13.18
C GLY A 75 -27.08 1.62 -13.20
N VAL A 76 -27.53 2.04 -14.38
CA VAL A 76 -28.56 3.08 -14.53
C VAL A 76 -29.82 2.68 -13.77
N GLU A 77 -30.33 1.48 -14.00
CA GLU A 77 -31.53 0.97 -13.35
C GLU A 77 -31.39 0.97 -11.82
N ALA A 78 -30.29 0.40 -11.30
CA ALA A 78 -30.05 0.34 -9.86
C ALA A 78 -29.93 1.73 -9.22
N MET A 79 -29.15 2.64 -9.82
CA MET A 79 -28.95 3.98 -9.28
C MET A 79 -30.21 4.85 -9.39
N VAL A 80 -30.98 4.73 -10.47
CA VAL A 80 -32.26 5.46 -10.61
C VAL A 80 -33.29 4.93 -9.62
N ALA A 81 -33.38 3.63 -9.42
CA ALA A 81 -34.24 3.04 -8.39
C ALA A 81 -33.88 3.52 -6.98
N ALA A 82 -32.62 3.86 -6.75
CA ALA A 82 -32.14 4.44 -5.50
C ALA A 82 -32.42 5.95 -5.37
N GLY A 83 -32.70 6.66 -6.46
CA GLY A 83 -33.02 8.09 -6.47
C GLY A 83 -32.14 8.96 -7.37
N ALA A 84 -31.20 8.39 -8.12
CA ALA A 84 -30.46 9.14 -9.14
C ALA A 84 -31.38 9.54 -10.29
N VAL A 85 -31.07 10.64 -10.98
CA VAL A 85 -31.88 11.15 -12.08
C VAL A 85 -31.13 10.96 -13.39
N GLN A 86 -31.69 10.17 -14.30
CA GLN A 86 -31.18 10.10 -15.67
C GLN A 86 -31.72 11.27 -16.49
N GLY A 87 -30.85 12.20 -16.83
CA GLY A 87 -31.17 13.33 -17.69
C GLY A 87 -31.40 12.92 -19.14
N THR A 88 -32.08 13.78 -19.89
CA THR A 88 -32.29 13.61 -21.35
C THR A 88 -30.98 13.65 -22.14
N ASP A 89 -29.92 14.21 -21.55
CA ASP A 89 -28.55 14.21 -22.08
C ASP A 89 -27.79 12.90 -21.81
N GLY A 90 -28.45 11.89 -21.25
CA GLY A 90 -27.87 10.58 -20.95
C GLY A 90 -26.95 10.57 -19.73
N ARG A 91 -26.87 11.67 -18.95
CA ARG A 91 -26.09 11.74 -17.71
C ARG A 91 -26.95 11.39 -16.51
N LEU A 92 -26.39 10.61 -15.59
CA LEU A 92 -26.91 10.40 -14.25
C LEU A 92 -26.47 11.52 -13.34
N ARG A 93 -27.43 12.23 -12.76
CA ARG A 93 -27.23 13.25 -11.72
C ARG A 93 -27.66 12.70 -10.38
N PHE A 94 -26.98 13.11 -9.32
CA PHE A 94 -27.18 12.58 -7.98
C PHE A 94 -27.62 13.72 -7.06
N PRO A 95 -28.90 13.73 -6.63
CA PRO A 95 -29.37 14.70 -5.65
C PRO A 95 -28.53 14.63 -4.36
N ARG A 96 -28.31 15.77 -3.70
CA ARG A 96 -27.49 15.85 -2.48
C ARG A 96 -27.94 14.86 -1.40
N ALA A 97 -29.24 14.83 -1.13
CA ALA A 97 -29.85 13.93 -0.16
C ALA A 97 -29.59 12.45 -0.48
N LEU A 98 -29.58 12.06 -1.76
CA LEU A 98 -29.23 10.69 -2.16
C LEU A 98 -27.79 10.36 -1.81
N VAL A 99 -26.86 11.27 -2.12
CA VAL A 99 -25.44 11.06 -1.85
C VAL A 99 -25.20 10.94 -0.34
N GLU A 100 -25.79 11.82 0.45
CA GLU A 100 -25.72 11.81 1.92
C GLU A 100 -26.28 10.51 2.51
N ASP A 101 -27.46 10.07 2.07
CA ASP A 101 -28.08 8.81 2.50
C ASP A 101 -27.20 7.60 2.17
N MET A 102 -26.58 7.57 0.99
CA MET A 102 -25.71 6.48 0.57
C MET A 102 -24.37 6.48 1.32
N VAL A 103 -23.83 7.66 1.62
CA VAL A 103 -22.67 7.79 2.50
C VAL A 103 -23.00 7.28 3.89
N ALA A 104 -24.19 7.54 4.43
CA ALA A 104 -24.61 7.04 5.74
C ALA A 104 -24.75 5.51 5.77
N ARG A 105 -25.17 4.89 4.66
CA ARG A 105 -25.30 3.42 4.50
C ARG A 105 -24.00 2.69 4.19
N ALA A 106 -23.00 3.40 3.66
CA ALA A 106 -21.73 2.81 3.23
C ALA A 106 -21.01 2.11 4.38
N ALA A 107 -20.31 1.01 4.08
CA ALA A 107 -19.47 0.32 5.06
C ALA A 107 -18.41 1.26 5.65
N LYS A 108 -18.32 1.30 6.98
CA LYS A 108 -17.34 2.11 7.73
C LYS A 108 -16.41 1.19 8.49
N GLY A 109 -15.12 1.55 8.57
CA GLY A 109 -14.13 0.90 9.44
C GLY A 109 -14.11 -0.63 9.38
N PHE A 110 -14.08 -1.20 8.16
CA PHE A 110 -14.03 -2.64 7.96
C PHE A 110 -12.59 -3.16 7.86
N GLN A 111 -12.45 -4.49 7.90
CA GLN A 111 -11.16 -5.16 7.69
C GLN A 111 -11.03 -5.68 6.27
N LEU A 112 -9.83 -5.59 5.71
CA LEU A 112 -9.43 -6.36 4.54
C LEU A 112 -8.62 -7.57 5.00
N PHE A 113 -8.94 -8.76 4.51
CA PHE A 113 -8.35 -9.99 5.02
C PHE A 113 -7.10 -10.39 4.22
N GLY A 114 -6.06 -10.85 4.91
CA GLY A 114 -5.06 -11.73 4.31
C GLY A 114 -5.50 -13.19 4.38
N ARG A 115 -4.81 -14.09 3.69
CA ARG A 115 -4.98 -15.54 3.89
C ARG A 115 -4.38 -16.01 5.22
N ASP A 116 -3.44 -15.24 5.75
CA ASP A 116 -2.93 -15.36 7.11
C ASP A 116 -3.53 -14.23 7.98
N PRO A 117 -4.12 -14.53 9.15
CA PRO A 117 -4.68 -13.52 10.05
C PRO A 117 -3.73 -12.40 10.47
N ARG A 118 -2.42 -12.66 10.46
CA ARG A 118 -1.37 -11.65 10.74
C ARG A 118 -1.30 -10.55 9.67
N HIS A 119 -1.99 -10.72 8.55
CA HIS A 119 -2.04 -9.77 7.46
C HIS A 119 -3.45 -9.19 7.23
N HIS A 120 -4.34 -9.32 8.22
CA HIS A 120 -5.57 -8.54 8.24
C HIS A 120 -5.23 -7.05 8.37
N LEU A 121 -5.88 -6.22 7.57
CA LEU A 121 -5.73 -4.78 7.59
C LEU A 121 -6.96 -4.17 8.25
N ASP A 122 -6.79 -3.61 9.44
CA ASP A 122 -7.82 -2.80 10.08
C ASP A 122 -7.83 -1.40 9.47
N LEU A 123 -8.90 -1.09 8.71
CA LEU A 123 -9.05 0.20 8.05
C LEU A 123 -9.90 1.19 8.88
N SER A 124 -10.11 0.93 10.16
CA SER A 124 -10.82 1.86 11.05
C SER A 124 -10.02 3.14 11.30
N GLY A 125 -10.74 4.26 11.40
CA GLY A 125 -10.16 5.56 11.71
C GLY A 125 -9.05 5.94 10.72
N GLN A 126 -7.85 6.17 11.25
CA GLN A 126 -6.69 6.72 10.52
C GLN A 126 -5.51 5.74 10.49
N ARG A 127 -5.81 4.44 10.61
CA ARG A 127 -4.80 3.39 10.58
C ARG A 127 -4.23 3.25 9.18
N VAL A 128 -2.91 3.40 9.06
CA VAL A 128 -2.19 3.46 7.79
C VAL A 128 -1.60 2.11 7.43
N HIS A 129 -1.79 1.71 6.18
CA HIS A 129 -1.20 0.52 5.59
C HIS A 129 -0.53 0.85 4.26
N TYR A 130 0.70 0.37 4.07
CA TYR A 130 1.46 0.59 2.83
C TYR A 130 1.46 -0.69 2.00
N GLY A 131 1.30 -0.56 0.69
CA GLY A 131 1.35 -1.70 -0.20
C GLY A 131 1.81 -1.33 -1.60
N THR A 132 2.03 -2.36 -2.39
CA THR A 132 2.30 -2.20 -3.82
C THR A 132 1.05 -1.72 -4.56
N ALA A 133 1.20 -1.32 -5.82
CA ALA A 133 0.16 -1.17 -6.85
C ALA A 133 0.85 -0.72 -8.15
N GLY A 134 0.14 -0.08 -9.10
CA GLY A 134 0.69 0.59 -10.27
C GLY A 134 0.45 -0.09 -11.62
N ALA A 135 0.37 -1.43 -11.66
CA ALA A 135 0.18 -2.20 -12.91
C ALA A 135 1.11 -1.79 -14.08
N ALA A 136 2.41 -1.61 -13.79
CA ALA A 136 3.40 -1.27 -14.80
C ALA A 136 3.47 -2.31 -15.93
N VAL A 137 3.81 -1.84 -17.12
CA VAL A 137 3.94 -2.70 -18.32
C VAL A 137 5.39 -3.10 -18.60
N ASN A 138 6.36 -2.56 -17.85
CA ASN A 138 7.76 -2.94 -17.95
C ASN A 138 8.38 -3.25 -16.60
N VAL A 139 9.43 -4.07 -16.65
CA VAL A 139 10.43 -4.19 -15.57
C VAL A 139 11.69 -3.45 -16.01
N VAL A 140 12.29 -2.68 -15.11
CA VAL A 140 13.57 -2.02 -15.33
C VAL A 140 14.69 -2.78 -14.62
N ASP A 141 15.79 -3.03 -15.34
CA ASP A 141 17.04 -3.47 -14.71
C ASP A 141 17.73 -2.27 -14.06
N ALA A 142 17.90 -2.33 -12.73
CA ALA A 142 18.38 -1.20 -11.95
C ALA A 142 19.84 -0.79 -12.23
N PHE A 143 20.63 -1.64 -12.89
CA PHE A 143 22.07 -1.40 -13.13
C PHE A 143 22.33 -0.90 -14.56
N THR A 144 21.61 -1.45 -15.53
CA THR A 144 21.75 -1.11 -16.94
C THR A 144 20.75 -0.04 -17.37
N GLY A 145 19.66 0.16 -16.62
CA GLY A 145 18.56 1.04 -16.99
C GLY A 145 17.71 0.51 -18.14
N ALA A 146 17.92 -0.74 -18.57
CA ALA A 146 17.16 -1.33 -19.67
C ALA A 146 15.74 -1.70 -19.22
N TYR A 147 14.75 -1.35 -20.06
CA TYR A 147 13.36 -1.69 -19.86
C TYR A 147 12.97 -2.87 -20.76
N ARG A 148 12.18 -3.80 -20.22
CA ARG A 148 11.54 -4.86 -20.99
C ARG A 148 10.09 -5.05 -20.54
N PRO A 149 9.21 -5.58 -21.42
CA PRO A 149 7.87 -5.95 -21.02
C PRO A 149 7.88 -6.89 -19.79
N SER A 150 6.94 -6.65 -18.87
CA SER A 150 6.76 -7.48 -17.67
C SER A 150 6.06 -8.79 -17.99
N THR A 151 6.36 -9.83 -17.20
CA THR A 151 5.81 -11.17 -17.35
C THR A 151 5.02 -11.64 -16.13
N ALA A 152 4.26 -12.73 -16.26
CA ALA A 152 3.62 -13.43 -15.14
C ALA A 152 4.64 -13.92 -14.10
N ARG A 153 5.84 -14.34 -14.53
CA ARG A 153 6.96 -14.68 -13.63
C ARG A 153 7.35 -13.46 -12.79
N ASP A 154 7.52 -12.30 -13.42
CA ASP A 154 7.93 -11.08 -12.71
C ASP A 154 6.87 -10.67 -11.68
N LEU A 155 5.58 -10.77 -12.01
CA LEU A 155 4.48 -10.48 -11.09
C LEU A 155 4.44 -11.46 -9.91
N HIS A 156 4.65 -12.75 -10.18
CA HIS A 156 4.73 -13.76 -9.12
C HIS A 156 5.93 -13.52 -8.19
N ASP A 157 7.08 -13.13 -8.75
CA ASP A 157 8.28 -12.83 -7.96
C ASP A 157 8.10 -11.55 -7.13
N SER A 158 7.39 -10.52 -7.64
CA SER A 158 7.06 -9.34 -6.82
C SER A 158 6.12 -9.69 -5.65
N ALA A 159 5.16 -10.58 -5.85
CA ALA A 159 4.31 -11.10 -4.77
C ALA A 159 5.13 -11.87 -3.72
N ARG A 160 6.08 -12.70 -4.15
CA ARG A 160 7.02 -13.42 -3.26
C ARG A 160 7.92 -12.47 -2.48
N LEU A 161 8.39 -11.38 -3.11
CA LEU A 161 9.11 -10.33 -2.41
C LEU A 161 8.22 -9.67 -1.36
N ALA A 162 7.00 -9.24 -1.73
CA ALA A 162 6.06 -8.64 -0.78
C ALA A 162 5.83 -9.52 0.45
N GLN A 163 5.73 -10.85 0.29
CA GLN A 163 5.57 -11.77 1.41
C GLN A 163 6.70 -11.68 2.46
N HIS A 164 7.92 -11.38 2.05
CA HIS A 164 9.12 -11.39 2.90
C HIS A 164 9.63 -9.99 3.29
N LEU A 165 8.96 -8.94 2.84
CA LEU A 165 9.26 -7.55 3.16
C LEU A 165 8.25 -7.04 4.20
N ASP A 166 8.71 -6.84 5.44
CA ASP A 166 7.86 -6.61 6.61
C ASP A 166 7.06 -5.30 6.56
N ASN A 167 7.58 -4.25 5.91
CA ASN A 167 6.95 -2.94 5.86
C ASN A 167 5.97 -2.79 4.68
N ILE A 168 5.79 -3.84 3.86
CA ILE A 168 4.79 -3.91 2.80
C ILE A 168 3.61 -4.70 3.33
N HIS A 169 2.51 -4.06 3.70
CA HIS A 169 1.41 -4.69 4.45
C HIS A 169 0.42 -5.42 3.55
N PHE A 170 0.29 -5.01 2.29
CA PHE A 170 -0.58 -5.66 1.30
C PHE A 170 0.05 -5.67 -0.09
N PHE A 171 -0.47 -6.54 -0.96
CA PHE A 171 0.01 -6.68 -2.34
C PHE A 171 -1.10 -6.37 -3.34
N GLN A 172 -1.12 -5.15 -3.88
CA GLN A 172 -1.90 -4.87 -5.09
C GLN A 172 -1.01 -5.10 -6.31
N ARG A 173 -1.58 -5.71 -7.36
CA ARG A 173 -0.91 -6.06 -8.62
C ARG A 173 0.08 -4.99 -9.07
N THR A 174 1.35 -5.35 -9.15
CA THR A 174 2.43 -4.44 -9.56
C THR A 174 2.55 -4.32 -11.07
N MET A 175 2.29 -5.38 -11.84
CA MET A 175 2.52 -5.35 -13.29
C MET A 175 1.45 -6.06 -14.10
N VAL A 176 1.38 -5.69 -15.37
CA VAL A 176 0.65 -6.43 -16.42
C VAL A 176 1.51 -7.59 -16.94
N CYS A 177 0.92 -8.77 -17.12
CA CYS A 177 1.59 -9.90 -17.77
C CYS A 177 1.52 -9.72 -19.29
N CYS A 178 2.42 -8.90 -19.85
CA CYS A 178 2.35 -8.42 -21.23
C CYS A 178 2.54 -9.52 -22.29
N GLU A 179 3.00 -10.71 -21.90
CA GLU A 179 3.12 -11.88 -22.78
C GLU A 179 1.79 -12.64 -22.99
N ILE A 180 0.71 -12.24 -22.32
CA ILE A 180 -0.60 -12.89 -22.37
C ILE A 180 -1.62 -11.96 -23.04
N GLU A 181 -2.06 -12.32 -24.24
CA GLU A 181 -2.98 -11.50 -25.05
C GLU A 181 -4.47 -11.76 -24.72
N ASP A 182 -4.83 -13.00 -24.39
CA ASP A 182 -6.20 -13.34 -23.99
C ASP A 182 -6.51 -12.77 -22.61
N LEU A 183 -7.54 -11.93 -22.52
CA LEU A 183 -7.87 -11.19 -21.30
C LEU A 183 -8.27 -12.09 -20.13
N VAL A 184 -8.97 -13.20 -20.41
CA VAL A 184 -9.35 -14.16 -19.38
C VAL A 184 -8.12 -14.92 -18.87
N GLU A 185 -7.25 -15.41 -19.76
CA GLU A 185 -5.98 -16.03 -19.39
C GLU A 185 -5.08 -15.05 -18.61
N LEU A 186 -5.03 -13.78 -19.01
CA LEU A 186 -4.29 -12.70 -18.35
C LEU A 186 -4.78 -12.49 -16.93
N ASP A 187 -6.09 -12.34 -16.74
CA ASP A 187 -6.69 -12.10 -15.43
C ASP A 187 -6.50 -13.30 -14.49
N ILE A 188 -6.66 -14.53 -15.00
CA ILE A 188 -6.44 -15.75 -14.21
C ILE A 188 -4.97 -15.93 -13.84
N ASN A 189 -4.03 -15.67 -14.75
CA ASN A 189 -2.60 -15.70 -14.45
C ASN A 189 -2.22 -14.60 -13.45
N THR A 190 -2.76 -13.39 -13.61
CA THR A 190 -2.53 -12.26 -12.71
C THR A 190 -2.99 -12.60 -11.30
N LEU A 191 -4.24 -13.05 -11.17
CA LEU A 191 -4.85 -13.42 -9.90
C LEU A 191 -4.07 -14.56 -9.24
N TYR A 192 -3.75 -15.63 -9.99
CA TYR A 192 -3.04 -16.77 -9.43
C TYR A 192 -1.59 -16.43 -9.05
N ALA A 193 -0.87 -15.65 -9.86
CA ALA A 193 0.49 -15.19 -9.56
C ALA A 193 0.54 -14.42 -8.23
N ALA A 194 -0.43 -13.53 -8.01
CA ALA A 194 -0.51 -12.76 -6.78
C ALA A 194 -0.80 -13.67 -5.57
N VAL A 195 -1.89 -14.43 -5.59
CA VAL A 195 -2.29 -15.26 -4.44
C VAL A 195 -1.36 -16.46 -4.21
N ALA A 196 -0.64 -16.95 -5.22
CA ALA A 196 0.36 -17.99 -5.03
C ALA A 196 1.69 -17.44 -4.48
N GLY A 197 1.98 -16.15 -4.67
CA GLY A 197 3.21 -15.52 -4.18
C GLY A 197 3.12 -14.97 -2.75
N THR A 198 1.92 -14.62 -2.26
CA THR A 198 1.75 -14.01 -0.92
C THR A 198 0.51 -14.49 -0.17
N THR A 199 0.57 -14.48 1.16
CA THR A 199 -0.59 -14.66 2.06
C THR A 199 -1.16 -13.33 2.55
N LYS A 200 -0.54 -12.19 2.21
CA LYS A 200 -1.06 -10.85 2.50
C LYS A 200 -2.37 -10.59 1.74
N HIS A 201 -3.12 -9.55 2.12
CA HIS A 201 -4.28 -9.13 1.34
C HIS A 201 -3.85 -8.79 -0.10
N VAL A 202 -4.60 -9.27 -1.09
CA VAL A 202 -4.30 -9.05 -2.50
C VAL A 202 -5.30 -8.08 -3.13
N GLY A 203 -4.81 -7.09 -3.87
CA GLY A 203 -5.62 -6.30 -4.80
C GLY A 203 -5.32 -6.72 -6.24
N THR A 204 -6.33 -7.01 -7.05
CA THR A 204 -6.18 -7.23 -8.50
C THR A 204 -7.30 -6.53 -9.26
N SER A 205 -7.22 -6.50 -10.59
CA SER A 205 -8.29 -6.05 -11.48
C SER A 205 -8.76 -7.22 -12.35
N PHE A 206 -9.98 -7.12 -12.90
CA PHE A 206 -10.46 -7.98 -13.98
C PHE A 206 -10.64 -7.10 -15.21
N SER A 207 -9.88 -7.37 -16.26
CA SER A 207 -9.95 -6.64 -17.53
C SER A 207 -11.20 -6.98 -18.33
N ASP A 208 -11.78 -8.17 -18.13
CA ASP A 208 -13.01 -8.61 -18.80
C ASP A 208 -14.05 -9.10 -17.76
N PRO A 209 -15.33 -8.67 -17.84
CA PRO A 209 -16.40 -9.20 -16.99
C PRO A 209 -16.51 -10.73 -17.01
N ALA A 210 -16.19 -11.38 -18.13
CA ALA A 210 -16.17 -12.83 -18.27
C ALA A 210 -15.10 -13.51 -17.41
N SER A 211 -14.05 -12.79 -17.00
CA SER A 211 -13.00 -13.28 -16.11
C SER A 211 -13.45 -13.44 -14.66
N VAL A 212 -14.53 -12.76 -14.24
CA VAL A 212 -14.96 -12.74 -12.84
C VAL A 212 -15.38 -14.15 -12.40
N ALA A 213 -16.24 -14.83 -13.14
CA ALA A 213 -16.71 -16.18 -12.79
C ALA A 213 -15.58 -17.22 -12.64
N PRO A 214 -14.64 -17.39 -13.60
CA PRO A 214 -13.50 -18.30 -13.43
C PRO A 214 -12.53 -17.83 -12.34
N GLY A 215 -12.37 -16.52 -12.14
CA GLY A 215 -11.59 -15.95 -11.04
C GLY A 215 -12.16 -16.30 -9.67
N MET A 216 -13.48 -16.18 -9.50
CA MET A 216 -14.16 -16.61 -8.26
C MET A 216 -14.06 -18.11 -8.04
N ALA A 217 -14.18 -18.92 -9.10
CA ALA A 217 -13.98 -20.37 -8.98
C ALA A 217 -12.56 -20.72 -8.50
N LEU A 218 -11.54 -19.98 -8.96
CA LEU A 218 -10.16 -20.11 -8.47
C LEU A 218 -10.06 -19.72 -6.99
N LEU A 219 -10.66 -18.59 -6.60
CA LEU A 219 -10.64 -18.10 -5.21
C LEU A 219 -11.36 -19.06 -4.25
N HIS A 220 -12.52 -19.59 -4.63
CA HIS A 220 -13.25 -20.58 -3.84
C HIS A 220 -12.43 -21.87 -3.67
N LEU A 221 -11.71 -22.31 -4.70
CA LEU A 221 -10.82 -23.48 -4.60
C LEU A 221 -9.68 -23.23 -3.60
N ILE A 222 -9.09 -22.03 -3.61
CA ILE A 222 -8.01 -21.66 -2.69
C ILE A 222 -8.54 -21.48 -1.26
N ALA A 223 -9.71 -20.86 -1.09
CA ALA A 223 -10.39 -20.69 0.20
C ALA A 223 -10.90 -22.02 0.79
N GLY A 224 -11.18 -23.00 -0.09
CA GLY A 224 -11.76 -24.31 0.26
C GLY A 224 -13.25 -24.42 -0.04
N SER A 225 -13.99 -23.31 -0.09
CA SER A 225 -15.39 -23.22 -0.54
C SER A 225 -15.79 -21.77 -0.81
N GLU A 226 -16.97 -21.56 -1.41
CA GLU A 226 -17.57 -20.23 -1.51
C GLU A 226 -17.92 -19.64 -0.13
N GLU A 227 -18.39 -20.46 0.80
CA GLU A 227 -18.71 -20.04 2.17
C GLU A 227 -17.45 -19.53 2.90
N ALA A 228 -16.34 -20.26 2.80
CA ALA A 228 -15.06 -19.85 3.37
C ALA A 228 -14.54 -18.54 2.75
N TRP A 229 -14.71 -18.38 1.43
CA TRP A 229 -14.38 -17.13 0.74
C TRP A 229 -15.22 -15.95 1.24
N ARG A 230 -16.55 -16.11 1.35
CA ARG A 230 -17.45 -15.04 1.79
C ARG A 230 -17.22 -14.64 3.26
N ALA A 231 -16.81 -15.58 4.09
CA ALA A 231 -16.45 -15.31 5.48
C ALA A 231 -15.14 -14.51 5.60
N MET A 232 -14.20 -14.69 4.68
CA MET A 232 -12.87 -14.06 4.72
C MET A 232 -12.35 -13.75 3.32
N PRO A 233 -12.91 -12.74 2.62
CA PRO A 233 -12.48 -12.39 1.28
C PRO A 233 -11.07 -11.78 1.32
N PHE A 234 -10.08 -12.58 0.94
CA PHE A 234 -8.66 -12.21 1.00
C PHE A 234 -8.13 -11.51 -0.26
N VAL A 235 -9.02 -11.24 -1.22
CA VAL A 235 -8.72 -10.46 -2.41
C VAL A 235 -9.76 -9.35 -2.56
N SER A 236 -9.32 -8.14 -2.88
CA SER A 236 -10.19 -7.03 -3.27
C SER A 236 -10.07 -6.73 -4.76
N GLN A 237 -11.17 -6.22 -5.32
CA GLN A 237 -11.22 -5.81 -6.71
C GLN A 237 -10.85 -4.33 -6.83
N SER A 238 -9.69 -4.07 -7.41
CA SER A 238 -9.24 -2.76 -7.87
C SER A 238 -9.99 -2.39 -9.14
N ASN A 239 -10.91 -1.44 -9.04
CA ASN A 239 -11.84 -1.12 -10.11
C ASN A 239 -11.74 0.35 -10.54
N CYS A 240 -11.19 0.58 -11.73
CA CYS A 240 -11.29 1.86 -12.44
C CYS A 240 -12.70 2.00 -13.05
N PHE A 241 -13.71 2.10 -12.17
CA PHE A 241 -15.13 2.18 -12.55
C PHE A 241 -15.46 3.50 -13.26
N VAL A 242 -14.58 4.49 -13.18
CA VAL A 242 -14.68 5.76 -13.90
C VAL A 242 -13.49 5.97 -14.83
N VAL A 243 -13.76 6.62 -15.97
CA VAL A 243 -12.77 7.24 -16.84
C VAL A 243 -12.92 8.76 -16.70
N PRO A 244 -12.03 9.41 -15.95
CA PRO A 244 -12.06 10.86 -15.78
C PRO A 244 -11.97 11.59 -17.13
N PRO A 245 -12.70 12.71 -17.33
CA PRO A 245 -13.58 13.33 -16.35
C PRO A 245 -15.02 12.80 -16.39
N MET A 246 -15.55 12.40 -15.23
CA MET A 246 -17.00 12.21 -14.97
C MET A 246 -17.71 11.27 -15.96
N LYS A 247 -17.10 10.12 -16.29
CA LYS A 247 -17.71 9.04 -17.09
C LYS A 247 -17.49 7.70 -16.40
N PHE A 248 -18.48 6.83 -16.41
CA PHE A 248 -18.31 5.45 -16.00
C PHE A 248 -17.60 4.65 -17.09
N ALA A 249 -16.70 3.76 -16.69
CA ALA A 249 -16.14 2.72 -17.54
C ALA A 249 -17.13 1.54 -17.57
N THR A 250 -17.89 1.40 -18.65
CA THR A 250 -19.02 0.45 -18.72
C THR A 250 -18.61 -0.99 -18.38
N GLU A 251 -17.54 -1.49 -18.99
CA GLU A 251 -17.03 -2.86 -18.75
C GLU A 251 -16.48 -3.03 -17.34
N SER A 252 -15.69 -2.07 -16.84
CA SER A 252 -15.20 -2.08 -15.45
C SER A 252 -16.36 -2.10 -14.45
N CYS A 253 -17.43 -1.35 -14.72
CA CYS A 253 -18.64 -1.35 -13.91
C CYS A 253 -19.31 -2.73 -13.93
N GLN A 254 -19.46 -3.38 -15.08
CA GLN A 254 -20.02 -4.73 -15.16
C GLN A 254 -19.19 -5.74 -14.35
N SER A 255 -17.86 -5.69 -14.46
CA SER A 255 -16.95 -6.47 -13.62
C SER A 255 -17.13 -6.16 -12.13
N MET A 256 -17.28 -4.87 -11.77
CA MET A 256 -17.53 -4.43 -10.40
C MET A 256 -18.82 -5.03 -9.85
N GLU A 257 -19.94 -4.96 -10.59
CA GLU A 257 -21.21 -5.50 -10.14
C GLU A 257 -21.12 -7.02 -9.90
N ALA A 258 -20.43 -7.75 -10.78
CA ALA A 258 -20.21 -9.19 -10.63
C ALA A 258 -19.36 -9.50 -9.37
N CYS A 259 -18.29 -8.73 -9.13
CA CYS A 259 -17.44 -8.84 -7.95
C CYS A 259 -18.21 -8.54 -6.65
N ILE A 260 -19.07 -7.51 -6.64
CA ILE A 260 -19.95 -7.19 -5.51
C ILE A 260 -20.84 -8.40 -5.19
N ARG A 261 -21.53 -8.97 -6.18
CA ARG A 261 -22.39 -10.14 -5.98
C ARG A 261 -21.61 -11.34 -5.43
N ALA A 262 -20.37 -11.52 -5.87
CA ALA A 262 -19.45 -12.55 -5.42
C ALA A 262 -18.84 -12.31 -4.02
N GLY A 263 -19.11 -11.16 -3.39
CA GLY A 263 -18.63 -10.86 -2.02
C GLY A 263 -17.22 -10.29 -1.95
N MET A 264 -16.67 -9.84 -3.08
CA MET A 264 -15.34 -9.25 -3.15
C MET A 264 -15.40 -7.77 -2.71
N PRO A 265 -14.56 -7.32 -1.74
CA PRO A 265 -14.42 -5.90 -1.43
C PRO A 265 -13.98 -5.11 -2.66
N ILE A 266 -14.46 -3.88 -2.81
CA ILE A 266 -14.17 -3.05 -3.99
C ILE A 266 -13.25 -1.89 -3.60
N LEU A 267 -12.22 -1.63 -4.39
CA LEU A 267 -11.51 -0.35 -4.40
C LEU A 267 -12.05 0.47 -5.56
N LEU A 268 -12.76 1.56 -5.24
CA LEU A 268 -13.36 2.48 -6.21
C LEU A 268 -12.31 3.49 -6.67
N LEU A 269 -11.75 3.33 -7.87
CA LEU A 269 -10.67 4.19 -8.37
C LEU A 269 -11.17 5.30 -9.29
N SER A 270 -10.85 6.54 -8.90
CA SER A 270 -10.94 7.75 -9.72
C SER A 270 -9.53 8.30 -9.98
N ALA A 271 -8.98 8.03 -11.17
CA ALA A 271 -7.58 8.32 -11.52
C ALA A 271 -7.43 9.52 -12.47
N GLY A 272 -7.92 10.70 -12.07
CA GLY A 272 -7.88 11.91 -12.88
C GLY A 272 -6.53 12.63 -12.80
N GLN A 273 -6.02 13.16 -13.90
CA GLN A 273 -4.75 13.91 -13.93
C GLN A 273 -5.02 15.41 -13.88
N ALA A 274 -4.56 16.08 -12.82
CA ALA A 274 -4.68 17.52 -12.63
C ALA A 274 -4.01 18.27 -13.79
N GLY A 275 -4.83 18.98 -14.57
CA GLY A 275 -4.40 19.72 -15.75
C GLY A 275 -4.55 18.97 -17.06
N ALA A 276 -5.02 17.71 -17.03
CA ALA A 276 -5.33 16.92 -18.22
C ALA A 276 -6.76 16.37 -18.15
N THR A 277 -7.00 15.32 -17.36
CA THR A 277 -8.32 14.67 -17.21
C THR A 277 -9.07 15.06 -15.92
N ALA A 278 -8.47 15.94 -15.12
CA ALA A 278 -9.07 16.68 -14.02
C ALA A 278 -8.64 18.16 -14.08
N PRO A 279 -9.37 19.09 -13.44
CA PRO A 279 -8.97 20.50 -13.37
C PRO A 279 -7.54 20.69 -12.85
N ALA A 280 -6.84 21.69 -13.39
CA ALA A 280 -5.45 22.00 -13.01
C ALA A 280 -5.26 22.37 -11.52
N PRO A 281 -6.15 23.15 -10.87
CA PRO A 281 -5.98 23.45 -9.45
C PRO A 281 -6.08 22.18 -8.59
N ILE A 282 -5.11 21.96 -7.70
CA ILE A 282 -5.05 20.80 -6.78
C ILE A 282 -6.38 20.58 -6.05
N ALA A 283 -6.98 21.63 -5.49
CA ALA A 283 -8.26 21.53 -4.79
C ALA A 283 -9.40 21.09 -5.71
N ALA A 284 -9.42 21.54 -6.98
CA ALA A 284 -10.45 21.17 -7.94
C ALA A 284 -10.25 19.73 -8.47
N ALA A 285 -9.02 19.25 -8.55
CA ALA A 285 -8.75 17.83 -8.80
C ALA A 285 -9.27 16.94 -7.66
N ILE A 286 -9.12 17.37 -6.39
CA ILE A 286 -9.71 16.68 -5.22
C ILE A 286 -11.25 16.71 -5.30
N VAL A 287 -11.86 17.84 -5.68
CA VAL A 287 -13.31 17.94 -5.88
C VAL A 287 -13.80 16.91 -6.90
N GLN A 288 -13.19 16.86 -8.09
CA GLN A 288 -13.60 15.91 -9.12
C GLN A 288 -13.42 14.47 -8.64
N ALA A 289 -12.26 14.12 -8.07
CA ALA A 289 -12.03 12.77 -7.58
C ALA A 289 -13.04 12.39 -6.49
N THR A 290 -13.35 13.31 -5.58
CA THR A 290 -14.35 13.10 -4.54
C THR A 290 -15.74 12.88 -5.12
N ALA A 291 -16.14 13.69 -6.11
CA ALA A 291 -17.42 13.55 -6.79
C ALA A 291 -17.53 12.17 -7.49
N GLU A 292 -16.53 11.81 -8.29
CA GLU A 292 -16.52 10.52 -8.99
C GLU A 292 -16.62 9.34 -8.03
N VAL A 293 -15.86 9.34 -6.93
CA VAL A 293 -15.91 8.25 -5.93
C VAL A 293 -17.21 8.25 -5.14
N LEU A 294 -17.82 9.41 -4.82
CA LEU A 294 -19.16 9.48 -4.23
C LEU A 294 -20.22 8.86 -5.14
N ALA A 295 -20.14 9.05 -6.46
CA ALA A 295 -21.02 8.35 -7.40
C ALA A 295 -20.80 6.82 -7.34
N GLY A 296 -19.55 6.37 -7.18
CA GLY A 296 -19.23 4.97 -6.92
C GLY A 296 -19.83 4.45 -5.61
N VAL A 297 -19.82 5.24 -4.54
CA VAL A 297 -20.47 4.90 -3.25
C VAL A 297 -21.97 4.73 -3.43
N VAL A 298 -22.64 5.64 -4.15
CA VAL A 298 -24.06 5.49 -4.50
C VAL A 298 -24.28 4.20 -5.28
N TYR A 299 -23.46 3.93 -6.29
CA TYR A 299 -23.60 2.77 -7.15
C TYR A 299 -23.45 1.45 -6.38
N VAL A 300 -22.40 1.31 -5.57
CA VAL A 300 -22.17 0.12 -4.75
C VAL A 300 -23.36 -0.12 -3.80
N ASN A 301 -23.82 0.92 -3.11
CA ASN A 301 -24.91 0.80 -2.15
C ASN A 301 -26.29 0.62 -2.80
N ALA A 302 -26.47 1.05 -4.05
CA ALA A 302 -27.67 0.76 -4.84
C ALA A 302 -27.75 -0.74 -5.21
N ILE A 303 -26.62 -1.41 -5.44
CA ILE A 303 -26.57 -2.85 -5.70
C ILE A 303 -26.69 -3.65 -4.40
N ARG A 304 -25.89 -3.28 -3.39
CA ARG A 304 -25.84 -3.96 -2.10
C ARG A 304 -25.49 -2.93 -1.00
N PRO A 305 -26.48 -2.46 -0.24
CA PRO A 305 -26.25 -1.53 0.87
C PRO A 305 -25.21 -2.08 1.86
N GLY A 306 -24.26 -1.24 2.28
CA GLY A 306 -23.21 -1.60 3.23
C GLY A 306 -22.15 -2.56 2.68
N HIS A 307 -22.07 -2.77 1.36
CA HIS A 307 -20.99 -3.59 0.79
C HIS A 307 -19.63 -2.91 0.99
N PRO A 308 -18.56 -3.64 1.40
CA PRO A 308 -17.24 -3.06 1.63
C PRO A 308 -16.66 -2.42 0.37
N ALA A 309 -16.46 -1.10 0.42
CA ALA A 309 -15.84 -0.33 -0.64
C ALA A 309 -14.84 0.69 -0.06
N VAL A 310 -13.60 0.65 -0.55
CA VAL A 310 -12.55 1.62 -0.25
C VAL A 310 -12.75 2.85 -1.14
N PHE A 311 -12.77 4.02 -0.53
CA PHE A 311 -12.92 5.33 -1.19
C PHE A 311 -11.61 5.74 -1.88
N GLY A 312 -11.41 5.29 -3.13
CA GLY A 312 -10.16 5.45 -3.88
C GLY A 312 -10.07 6.72 -4.71
N THR A 313 -9.87 7.87 -4.07
CA THR A 313 -9.58 9.13 -4.77
C THR A 313 -8.10 9.21 -5.13
N TRP A 314 -7.79 9.04 -6.41
CA TRP A 314 -6.42 8.95 -6.92
C TRP A 314 -6.12 10.04 -7.96
N PRO A 315 -6.30 11.33 -7.63
CA PRO A 315 -5.85 12.36 -8.53
C PRO A 315 -4.32 12.31 -8.66
N PHE A 316 -3.85 12.34 -9.91
CA PHE A 316 -2.44 12.44 -10.28
C PHE A 316 -2.09 13.86 -10.74
N VAL A 317 -0.81 14.18 -10.79
CA VAL A 317 -0.31 15.46 -11.35
C VAL A 317 0.16 15.26 -12.78
N SER A 318 -0.07 16.24 -13.65
CA SER A 318 0.61 16.35 -14.94
C SER A 318 1.72 17.40 -14.86
N ASP A 319 2.91 17.10 -15.39
CA ASP A 319 3.88 18.15 -15.72
C ASP A 319 3.34 18.95 -16.91
N LEU A 320 2.77 20.11 -16.62
CA LEU A 320 2.10 20.96 -17.62
C LEU A 320 3.02 21.44 -18.75
N ARG A 321 4.35 21.33 -18.60
CA ARG A 321 5.32 21.70 -19.64
C ARG A 321 5.46 20.60 -20.69
N THR A 322 5.30 19.34 -20.29
CA THR A 322 5.57 18.16 -21.12
C THR A 322 4.33 17.31 -21.39
N GLY A 323 3.27 17.48 -20.60
CA GLY A 323 2.08 16.63 -20.59
C GLY A 323 2.29 15.27 -19.91
N ALA A 324 3.50 14.97 -19.42
CA ALA A 324 3.78 13.71 -18.75
C ALA A 324 3.10 13.64 -17.39
N MET A 325 2.72 12.43 -16.97
CA MET A 325 2.29 12.21 -15.58
C MET A 325 3.47 12.39 -14.63
N SER A 326 3.23 12.99 -13.47
CA SER A 326 4.19 13.12 -12.39
C SER A 326 3.58 12.61 -11.09
N GLY A 327 4.18 11.56 -10.53
CA GLY A 327 3.75 10.97 -9.26
C GLY A 327 4.72 11.20 -8.10
N GLY A 328 5.93 11.68 -8.38
CA GLY A 328 6.95 11.93 -7.37
C GLY A 328 6.93 13.34 -6.77
N SER A 329 6.00 14.19 -7.21
CA SER A 329 5.98 15.63 -6.89
C SER A 329 5.43 15.94 -5.49
N ALA A 330 5.74 17.14 -4.99
CA ALA A 330 5.17 17.63 -3.73
C ALA A 330 3.66 17.88 -3.86
N GLU A 331 3.20 18.26 -5.05
CA GLU A 331 1.80 18.39 -5.41
C GLU A 331 1.06 17.05 -5.30
N GLN A 332 1.70 15.94 -5.69
CA GLN A 332 1.15 14.60 -5.47
C GLN A 332 1.00 14.29 -3.98
N ALA A 333 2.00 14.65 -3.16
CA ALA A 333 1.93 14.47 -1.71
C ALA A 333 0.75 15.27 -1.09
N LEU A 334 0.54 16.51 -1.54
CA LEU A 334 -0.60 17.35 -1.12
C LEU A 334 -1.95 16.78 -1.58
N LEU A 335 -2.04 16.29 -2.82
CA LEU A 335 -3.25 15.65 -3.35
C LEU A 335 -3.66 14.46 -2.49
N SER A 336 -2.73 13.55 -2.20
CA SER A 336 -2.99 12.36 -1.39
C SER A 336 -3.36 12.72 0.05
N ALA A 337 -2.71 13.73 0.65
CA ALA A 337 -3.05 14.19 2.00
C ALA A 337 -4.43 14.88 2.08
N GLY A 338 -4.78 15.71 1.09
CA GLY A 338 -6.10 16.33 0.99
C GLY A 338 -7.21 15.30 0.76
N CYS A 339 -6.94 14.29 -0.08
CA CYS A 339 -7.81 13.14 -0.27
C CYS A 339 -8.03 12.36 1.04
N ALA A 340 -6.96 12.10 1.80
CA ALA A 340 -7.07 11.44 3.11
C ALA A 340 -7.99 12.22 4.07
N GLN A 341 -7.97 13.56 4.04
CA GLN A 341 -8.91 14.36 4.84
C GLN A 341 -10.36 14.18 4.39
N MET A 342 -10.62 14.08 3.08
CA MET A 342 -11.97 13.80 2.56
C MET A 342 -12.44 12.40 2.97
N HIS A 343 -11.56 11.39 2.97
CA HIS A 343 -11.90 10.03 3.44
C HIS A 343 -12.40 10.06 4.89
N ARG A 344 -11.66 10.77 5.75
CA ARG A 344 -12.03 10.97 7.16
C ARG A 344 -13.33 11.73 7.32
N PHE A 345 -13.55 12.77 6.52
CA PHE A 345 -14.79 13.55 6.52
C PHE A 345 -16.02 12.66 6.27
N TYR A 346 -15.93 11.73 5.32
CA TYR A 346 -17.01 10.77 5.07
C TYR A 346 -17.03 9.56 6.03
N GLY A 347 -15.98 9.36 6.83
CA GLY A 347 -15.80 8.18 7.66
C GLY A 347 -15.62 6.86 6.88
N ILE A 348 -15.38 6.94 5.57
CA ILE A 348 -15.19 5.76 4.70
C ILE A 348 -13.69 5.50 4.57
N PRO A 349 -13.21 4.27 4.83
CA PRO A 349 -11.82 3.93 4.60
C PRO A 349 -11.40 4.27 3.17
N GLY A 350 -10.28 4.96 3.01
CA GLY A 350 -9.87 5.47 1.72
C GLY A 350 -8.46 5.10 1.31
N GLY A 351 -8.21 5.31 0.03
CA GLY A 351 -6.97 4.92 -0.64
C GLY A 351 -6.52 5.96 -1.63
N ALA A 352 -5.22 6.19 -1.71
CA ALA A 352 -4.58 7.06 -2.70
C ALA A 352 -3.14 6.61 -2.94
N ALA A 353 -2.53 7.14 -4.00
CA ALA A 353 -1.13 6.85 -4.32
C ALA A 353 -0.16 7.53 -3.34
N GLY A 354 0.98 6.89 -3.12
CA GLY A 354 2.18 7.45 -2.49
C GLY A 354 3.36 6.57 -2.87
N GLY A 355 4.57 7.11 -3.02
CA GLY A 355 5.75 6.28 -3.23
C GLY A 355 6.05 5.82 -4.66
N MET A 356 5.32 6.26 -5.68
CA MET A 356 5.79 6.14 -7.06
C MET A 356 6.81 7.24 -7.39
N SER A 357 7.70 6.98 -8.34
CA SER A 357 8.70 7.95 -8.78
C SER A 357 8.69 8.18 -10.29
N ASP A 358 9.04 9.40 -10.68
CA ASP A 358 9.26 9.81 -12.07
C ASP A 358 10.69 9.47 -12.55
N ALA A 359 11.57 9.07 -11.63
CA ALA A 359 12.90 8.55 -11.89
C ALA A 359 12.84 7.24 -12.68
N LYS A 360 13.87 6.98 -13.50
CA LYS A 360 13.88 5.83 -14.41
C LYS A 360 14.49 4.58 -13.75
N VAL A 361 15.24 4.75 -12.67
CA VAL A 361 15.92 3.69 -11.92
C VAL A 361 15.96 4.07 -10.43
N PRO A 362 16.28 3.13 -9.52
CA PRO A 362 16.52 3.45 -8.12
C PRO A 362 17.77 4.32 -7.93
N ASP A 363 17.58 5.63 -7.89
CA ASP A 363 18.62 6.64 -7.70
C ASP A 363 18.26 7.65 -6.60
N MET A 364 19.02 8.73 -6.49
CA MET A 364 18.72 9.80 -5.55
C MET A 364 17.33 10.41 -5.82
N GLN A 365 16.92 10.57 -7.09
CA GLN A 365 15.62 11.12 -7.45
C GLN A 365 14.49 10.24 -6.92
N ALA A 366 14.59 8.93 -7.11
CA ALA A 366 13.64 7.99 -6.53
C ALA A 366 13.59 8.09 -4.99
N GLY A 367 14.75 8.23 -4.35
CA GLY A 367 14.83 8.30 -2.88
C GLY A 367 13.99 9.42 -2.26
N TRP A 368 14.13 10.66 -2.74
CA TRP A 368 13.38 11.79 -2.18
C TRP A 368 11.91 11.83 -2.62
N GLU A 369 11.60 11.51 -3.87
CA GLU A 369 10.22 11.47 -4.37
C GLU A 369 9.37 10.43 -3.62
N GLN A 370 9.89 9.20 -3.50
CA GLN A 370 9.19 8.16 -2.74
C GLN A 370 9.17 8.45 -1.24
N GLY A 371 10.24 9.05 -0.72
CA GLY A 371 10.35 9.41 0.71
C GLY A 371 9.32 10.44 1.14
N ILE A 372 9.23 11.56 0.42
CA ILE A 372 8.31 12.66 0.73
C ILE A 372 6.87 12.19 0.63
N THR A 373 6.49 11.56 -0.49
CA THR A 373 5.10 11.16 -0.73
C THR A 373 4.62 10.10 0.27
N ASN A 374 5.44 9.09 0.60
CA ASN A 374 5.08 8.08 1.61
C ASN A 374 4.96 8.68 3.02
N VAL A 375 5.90 9.53 3.44
CA VAL A 375 5.85 10.17 4.77
C VAL A 375 4.61 11.03 4.90
N VAL A 376 4.31 11.86 3.90
CA VAL A 376 3.15 12.75 3.92
C VAL A 376 1.85 11.95 3.91
N ALA A 377 1.72 10.91 3.08
CA ALA A 377 0.55 10.04 3.05
C ALA A 377 0.30 9.36 4.40
N GLY A 378 1.36 8.86 5.03
CA GLY A 378 1.29 8.27 6.36
C GLY A 378 0.89 9.25 7.45
N LEU A 379 1.55 10.41 7.51
CA LEU A 379 1.23 11.45 8.49
C LEU A 379 -0.19 11.99 8.30
N ALA A 380 -0.69 12.01 7.06
CA ALA A 380 -2.06 12.39 6.75
C ALA A 380 -3.09 11.33 7.17
N GLY A 381 -2.69 10.13 7.59
CA GLY A 381 -3.62 9.09 8.03
C GLY A 381 -4.38 8.40 6.88
N LEU A 382 -3.78 8.33 5.70
CA LEU A 382 -4.34 7.61 4.55
C LEU A 382 -4.40 6.10 4.84
N ASN A 383 -5.59 5.49 4.82
CA ASN A 383 -5.73 4.09 5.26
C ASN A 383 -4.94 3.12 4.40
N MET A 384 -4.99 3.31 3.07
CA MET A 384 -4.25 2.49 2.12
C MET A 384 -3.37 3.38 1.24
N VAL A 385 -2.05 3.31 1.46
CA VAL A 385 -1.02 3.97 0.65
C VAL A 385 -0.61 3.01 -0.45
N TYR A 386 -1.10 3.26 -1.65
CA TYR A 386 -0.82 2.46 -2.84
C TYR A 386 0.41 2.99 -3.58
N GLU A 387 1.01 2.14 -4.41
CA GLU A 387 2.28 2.42 -5.11
C GLU A 387 3.46 2.76 -4.20
N SER A 388 3.37 2.42 -2.91
CA SER A 388 4.33 2.86 -1.88
C SER A 388 5.78 2.46 -2.15
N VAL A 389 6.01 1.56 -3.11
CA VAL A 389 7.28 0.91 -3.33
C VAL A 389 7.37 0.29 -4.73
N GLY A 390 8.56 0.38 -5.34
CA GLY A 390 8.91 -0.36 -6.56
C GLY A 390 8.44 0.25 -7.89
N MET A 391 7.65 1.33 -7.88
CA MET A 391 7.14 2.00 -9.10
C MET A 391 8.02 3.16 -9.58
N TYR A 392 8.37 3.11 -10.86
CA TYR A 392 9.30 4.02 -11.54
C TYR A 392 8.74 4.49 -12.89
N ALA A 393 9.39 5.51 -13.46
CA ALA A 393 9.04 6.11 -14.74
C ALA A 393 7.56 6.45 -14.83
N SER A 394 6.99 7.01 -13.76
CA SER A 394 5.60 7.45 -13.72
C SER A 394 4.64 6.31 -14.10
N LEU A 395 4.75 5.18 -13.38
CA LEU A 395 4.02 3.91 -13.56
C LEU A 395 4.39 3.08 -14.79
N MET A 396 5.36 3.50 -15.61
CA MET A 396 5.76 2.72 -16.78
C MET A 396 6.76 1.61 -16.49
N GLY A 397 7.39 1.61 -15.31
CA GLY A 397 8.40 0.63 -14.92
C GLY A 397 8.28 0.15 -13.48
N PHE A 398 8.63 -1.12 -13.26
CA PHE A 398 8.79 -1.70 -11.93
C PHE A 398 10.23 -2.16 -11.69
N SER A 399 10.78 -1.87 -10.51
CA SER A 399 12.10 -2.38 -10.11
C SER A 399 12.00 -3.27 -8.86
N PRO A 400 12.34 -4.56 -8.94
CA PRO A 400 12.43 -5.45 -7.79
C PRO A 400 13.45 -4.99 -6.74
N GLU A 401 14.60 -4.45 -7.15
CA GLU A 401 15.57 -3.85 -6.24
C GLU A 401 15.00 -2.59 -5.57
N GLY A 402 14.31 -1.76 -6.35
CA GLY A 402 13.54 -0.63 -5.82
C GLY A 402 12.51 -1.04 -4.77
N MET A 403 11.92 -2.23 -4.92
CA MET A 403 10.99 -2.79 -3.95
C MET A 403 11.66 -3.09 -2.59
N VAL A 404 12.88 -3.63 -2.63
CA VAL A 404 13.68 -3.90 -1.41
C VAL A 404 14.12 -2.59 -0.74
N LEU A 405 14.58 -1.61 -1.52
CA LEU A 405 14.96 -0.29 -0.99
C LEU A 405 13.75 0.42 -0.38
N GLY A 406 12.61 0.37 -1.04
CA GLY A 406 11.37 0.97 -0.55
C GLY A 406 10.87 0.33 0.75
N ASN A 407 11.18 -0.93 1.04
CA ASN A 407 10.87 -1.54 2.34
C ASN A 407 11.56 -0.81 3.51
N ASP A 408 12.84 -0.43 3.37
CA ASP A 408 13.56 0.36 4.39
C ASP A 408 12.99 1.78 4.48
N LEU A 409 12.63 2.38 3.34
CA LEU A 409 12.03 3.71 3.25
C LEU A 409 10.65 3.76 3.94
N ILE A 410 9.76 2.80 3.67
CA ILE A 410 8.45 2.71 4.32
C ILE A 410 8.61 2.50 5.83
N GLY A 411 9.61 1.74 6.26
CA GLY A 411 9.95 1.64 7.67
C GLY A 411 10.21 3.02 8.29
N GLN A 412 11.00 3.87 7.62
CA GLN A 412 11.23 5.25 8.09
C GLN A 412 9.96 6.09 8.09
N ALA A 413 9.12 6.00 7.06
CA ALA A 413 7.84 6.69 7.00
C ALA A 413 6.93 6.29 8.17
N GLN A 414 6.83 4.99 8.46
CA GLN A 414 6.10 4.48 9.62
C GLN A 414 6.68 4.97 10.95
N ARG A 415 8.01 5.08 11.07
CA ARG A 415 8.63 5.64 12.27
C ARG A 415 8.23 7.10 12.47
N CYS A 416 8.09 7.88 11.40
CA CYS A 416 7.52 9.24 11.47
C CYS A 416 6.05 9.22 11.92
N VAL A 417 5.23 8.30 11.39
CA VAL A 417 3.82 8.14 11.80
C VAL A 417 3.69 7.77 13.28
N ARG A 418 4.55 6.89 13.80
CA ARG A 418 4.55 6.51 15.23
C ARG A 418 4.76 7.71 16.17
N GLY A 419 5.46 8.76 15.73
CA GLY A 419 5.71 9.95 16.55
C GLY A 419 6.71 9.71 17.69
N ILE A 420 6.59 10.47 18.77
CA ILE A 420 7.49 10.39 19.94
C ILE A 420 6.66 9.97 21.15
N ASP A 421 7.12 8.95 21.87
CA ASP A 421 6.52 8.53 23.13
C ASP A 421 6.98 9.45 24.27
N VAL A 422 6.04 10.24 24.80
CA VAL A 422 6.29 11.16 25.92
C VAL A 422 5.50 10.67 27.14
N SER A 423 6.22 10.02 28.05
CA SER A 423 5.73 9.51 29.32
C SER A 423 6.68 9.92 30.44
N GLU A 424 6.25 9.81 31.70
CA GLU A 424 7.11 10.11 32.86
C GLU A 424 8.43 9.31 32.81
N ASP A 425 8.37 8.04 32.39
CA ASP A 425 9.53 7.18 32.21
C ASP A 425 10.45 7.67 31.08
N SER A 426 9.89 8.10 29.94
CA SER A 426 10.71 8.51 28.78
C SER A 426 11.39 9.86 28.98
N VAL A 427 10.84 10.73 29.85
CA VAL A 427 11.46 12.01 30.22
C VAL A 427 12.22 11.98 31.55
N SER A 428 12.32 10.82 32.21
CA SER A 428 13.05 10.69 33.47
C SER A 428 14.51 11.15 33.33
N LEU A 429 14.95 11.95 34.31
CA LEU A 429 16.31 12.48 34.37
C LEU A 429 17.29 11.54 35.05
N ASP A 430 16.85 10.38 35.55
CA ASP A 430 17.65 9.52 36.42
C ASP A 430 18.90 9.01 35.72
N VAL A 431 18.77 8.56 34.47
CA VAL A 431 19.91 8.14 33.66
C VAL A 431 20.88 9.29 33.39
N MET A 432 20.37 10.52 33.24
CA MET A 432 21.21 11.71 33.04
C MET A 432 21.98 12.05 34.31
N LYS A 433 21.32 11.99 35.48
CA LYS A 433 21.97 12.18 36.78
C LYS A 433 23.03 11.11 37.02
N ALA A 434 22.72 9.85 36.75
CA ALA A 434 23.67 8.73 36.90
C ALA A 434 24.92 8.90 36.03
N VAL A 435 24.76 9.40 34.80
CA VAL A 435 25.89 9.62 33.89
C VAL A 435 26.69 10.87 34.25
N CYS A 436 26.03 11.97 34.66
CA CYS A 436 26.66 13.27 34.83
C CYS A 436 27.13 13.58 36.26
N LEU A 437 26.40 13.11 37.28
CA LEU A 437 26.63 13.46 38.69
C LEU A 437 27.25 12.30 39.47
N ASP A 438 26.89 11.05 39.15
CA ASP A 438 27.26 9.88 39.97
C ASP A 438 28.54 9.19 39.49
N GLY A 439 29.45 9.93 38.83
CA GLY A 439 30.73 9.40 38.35
C GLY A 439 30.61 8.44 37.16
N GLY A 440 29.52 8.54 36.38
CA GLY A 440 29.27 7.70 35.21
C GLY A 440 30.27 7.90 34.06
N PRO A 441 30.21 7.06 33.01
CA PRO A 441 31.22 7.02 31.94
C PRO A 441 31.18 8.20 30.96
N GLY A 442 30.37 9.23 31.23
CA GLY A 442 30.18 10.38 30.33
C GLY A 442 29.41 10.07 29.03
N HIS A 443 28.79 8.89 28.91
CA HIS A 443 27.99 8.49 27.76
C HIS A 443 26.88 7.48 28.14
N TYR A 444 25.85 7.34 27.30
CA TYR A 444 24.70 6.46 27.60
C TYR A 444 24.79 5.04 27.03
N LEU A 445 25.79 4.73 26.19
CA LEU A 445 25.87 3.47 25.40
C LEU A 445 25.70 2.17 26.21
N GLY A 446 26.14 2.15 27.46
CA GLY A 446 26.05 0.99 28.35
C GLY A 446 24.87 1.01 29.31
N SER A 447 24.05 2.06 29.30
CA SER A 447 22.92 2.20 30.22
C SER A 447 21.83 1.18 29.91
N GLU A 448 21.15 0.69 30.95
CA GLU A 448 20.02 -0.24 30.78
C GLU A 448 18.92 0.36 29.92
N GLN A 449 18.63 1.66 30.11
CA GLN A 449 17.66 2.39 29.30
C GLN A 449 18.01 2.36 27.80
N THR A 450 19.25 2.70 27.43
CA THR A 450 19.69 2.62 26.02
C THR A 450 19.53 1.21 25.48
N LEU A 451 19.98 0.19 26.22
CA LEU A 451 19.90 -1.20 25.76
C LEU A 451 18.46 -1.70 25.58
N LYS A 452 17.52 -1.25 26.43
CA LYS A 452 16.08 -1.55 26.34
C LYS A 452 15.46 -0.87 25.10
N LEU A 453 15.78 0.40 24.87
CA LEU A 453 15.20 1.19 23.78
C LEU A 453 15.76 0.86 22.39
N MET A 454 16.95 0.26 22.30
CA MET A 454 17.57 -0.14 21.02
C MET A 454 16.57 -0.84 20.08
N GLN A 455 15.70 -1.69 20.63
CA GLN A 455 14.81 -2.53 19.83
C GLN A 455 13.38 -2.00 19.71
N SER A 456 12.93 -1.17 20.65
CA SER A 456 11.56 -0.64 20.67
C SER A 456 11.44 0.77 20.10
N GLU A 457 12.52 1.55 20.13
CA GLU A 457 12.49 2.98 19.79
C GLU A 457 13.19 3.30 18.47
N TYR A 458 14.27 2.57 18.17
CA TYR A 458 15.09 2.79 16.99
C TYR A 458 14.76 1.79 15.90
N LEU A 459 14.64 2.31 14.67
CA LEU A 459 14.51 1.49 13.47
C LEU A 459 15.89 1.33 12.81
N TYR A 460 16.22 0.10 12.44
CA TYR A 460 17.43 -0.25 11.71
C TYR A 460 17.08 -0.68 10.28
N PRO A 461 17.74 -0.10 9.26
CA PRO A 461 17.54 -0.51 7.88
C PRO A 461 18.11 -1.91 7.64
N GLU A 462 17.50 -2.66 6.73
CA GLU A 462 17.97 -3.98 6.31
C GLU A 462 19.12 -3.87 5.29
N VAL A 463 19.06 -2.90 4.38
CA VAL A 463 20.08 -2.69 3.33
C VAL A 463 20.80 -1.34 3.46
N GLY A 464 20.19 -0.34 4.09
CA GLY A 464 20.82 0.94 4.37
C GLY A 464 22.09 0.84 5.22
N ASN A 465 23.15 1.58 4.85
CA ASN A 465 24.44 1.53 5.56
C ASN A 465 24.59 2.71 6.53
N ARG A 466 24.96 2.42 7.79
CA ARG A 466 25.24 3.41 8.86
C ARG A 466 26.64 3.25 9.47
N MET A 467 27.54 2.53 8.79
CA MET A 467 28.91 2.31 9.24
C MET A 467 29.70 3.61 9.27
N THR A 468 30.74 3.66 10.12
CA THR A 468 31.72 4.74 10.02
C THR A 468 32.46 4.63 8.67
N PRO A 469 33.04 5.73 8.14
CA PRO A 469 33.79 5.66 6.88
C PRO A 469 34.92 4.63 6.89
N LYS A 470 35.60 4.46 8.03
CA LYS A 470 36.64 3.44 8.20
C LYS A 470 36.06 2.03 8.11
N ASP A 471 35.01 1.74 8.89
CA ASP A 471 34.38 0.41 8.89
C ASP A 471 33.79 0.07 7.51
N TRP A 472 33.23 1.06 6.81
CA TRP A 472 32.72 0.89 5.44
C TRP A 472 33.83 0.53 4.45
N VAL A 473 34.99 1.18 4.53
CA VAL A 473 36.17 0.83 3.72
C VAL A 473 36.68 -0.57 4.08
N ASP A 474 36.82 -0.86 5.38
CA ASP A 474 37.30 -2.15 5.87
C ASP A 474 36.32 -3.30 5.51
N ALA A 475 35.03 -3.01 5.37
CA ALA A 475 34.00 -3.93 4.88
C ALA A 475 33.92 -4.05 3.35
N GLY A 476 34.86 -3.46 2.60
CA GLY A 476 34.92 -3.56 1.15
C GLY A 476 33.98 -2.61 0.40
N ARG A 477 33.61 -1.48 1.01
CA ARG A 477 32.77 -0.44 0.43
C ARG A 477 31.42 -0.97 -0.10
N PRO A 478 30.62 -1.63 0.75
CA PRO A 478 29.34 -2.19 0.33
C PRO A 478 28.45 -1.11 -0.32
N ASP A 479 27.94 -1.44 -1.50
CA ASP A 479 27.04 -0.61 -2.29
C ASP A 479 25.57 -0.92 -1.97
N LEU A 480 24.75 0.12 -1.89
CA LEU A 480 23.34 0.02 -1.50
C LEU A 480 22.52 -0.80 -2.50
N LEU A 481 22.69 -0.54 -3.80
CA LEU A 481 21.91 -1.21 -4.83
C LEU A 481 22.34 -2.68 -4.99
N GLN A 482 23.63 -2.96 -4.85
CA GLN A 482 24.13 -4.34 -4.79
C GLN A 482 23.59 -5.10 -3.57
N ALA A 483 23.51 -4.46 -2.41
CA ALA A 483 22.91 -5.07 -1.22
C ALA A 483 21.42 -5.38 -1.45
N ALA A 484 20.67 -4.48 -2.10
CA ALA A 484 19.28 -4.71 -2.47
C ALA A 484 19.12 -5.88 -3.45
N ARG A 485 19.98 -5.97 -4.48
CA ARG A 485 20.00 -7.11 -5.41
C ARG A 485 20.27 -8.43 -4.69
N ALA A 486 21.29 -8.48 -3.84
CA ALA A 486 21.63 -9.68 -3.07
C ALA A 486 20.48 -10.11 -2.14
N ARG A 487 19.79 -9.15 -1.51
CA ARG A 487 18.62 -9.42 -0.68
C ARG A 487 17.46 -9.98 -1.49
N LYS A 488 17.16 -9.38 -2.65
CA LYS A 488 16.14 -9.85 -3.60
C LYS A 488 16.42 -11.30 -4.02
N GLU A 489 17.63 -11.58 -4.49
CA GLU A 489 18.04 -12.91 -4.96
C GLU A 489 17.93 -13.95 -3.85
N LYS A 490 18.36 -13.60 -2.62
CA LYS A 490 18.21 -14.47 -1.45
C LYS A 490 16.74 -14.80 -1.15
N ILE A 491 15.85 -13.82 -1.20
CA ILE A 491 14.40 -14.07 -0.97
C ILE A 491 13.84 -14.99 -2.06
N LEU A 492 14.15 -14.71 -3.33
CA LEU A 492 13.59 -15.44 -4.46
C LEU A 492 14.18 -16.85 -4.65
N ALA A 493 15.35 -17.15 -4.09
CA ALA A 493 15.92 -18.49 -4.12
C ALA A 493 15.09 -19.50 -3.31
N ASP A 494 14.61 -19.08 -2.12
CA ASP A 494 14.02 -19.99 -1.13
C ASP A 494 12.50 -19.84 -0.96
N ALA A 495 11.87 -18.79 -1.50
CA ALA A 495 10.46 -18.51 -1.24
C ALA A 495 9.52 -19.57 -1.86
N PRO A 496 8.76 -20.36 -1.06
CA PRO A 496 7.86 -21.36 -1.59
C PRO A 496 6.58 -20.73 -2.16
N LEU A 497 5.82 -21.53 -2.93
CA LEU A 497 4.42 -21.18 -3.24
C LEU A 497 3.63 -21.10 -1.93
N GLN A 498 2.81 -20.07 -1.83
CA GLN A 498 1.91 -19.82 -0.71
C GLN A 498 0.58 -20.55 -0.86
N VAL A 499 0.48 -21.52 -1.78
CA VAL A 499 -0.67 -22.40 -1.96
C VAL A 499 -0.26 -23.86 -1.80
N PRO A 500 -1.10 -24.73 -1.22
CA PRO A 500 -0.76 -26.13 -1.05
C PRO A 500 -0.51 -26.84 -2.40
N PRO A 501 0.45 -27.79 -2.51
CA PRO A 501 0.75 -28.47 -3.77
C PRO A 501 -0.45 -29.17 -4.44
N ARG A 502 -1.43 -29.62 -3.66
CA ARG A 502 -2.68 -30.21 -4.19
C ARG A 502 -3.53 -29.18 -4.94
N ILE A 503 -3.59 -27.95 -4.42
CA ILE A 503 -4.35 -26.85 -5.01
C ILE A 503 -3.63 -26.38 -6.28
N ASP A 504 -2.31 -26.20 -6.22
CA ASP A 504 -1.52 -25.81 -7.39
C ASP A 504 -1.69 -26.77 -8.57
N ARG A 505 -1.63 -28.09 -8.33
CA ARG A 505 -1.90 -29.08 -9.37
C ARG A 505 -3.31 -28.97 -9.95
N ALA A 506 -4.32 -28.73 -9.12
CA ALA A 506 -5.70 -28.59 -9.56
C ALA A 506 -5.91 -27.32 -10.41
N VAL A 507 -5.28 -26.21 -10.04
CA VAL A 507 -5.30 -24.96 -10.81
C VAL A 507 -4.63 -25.15 -12.17
N ARG A 508 -3.41 -25.73 -12.20
CA ARG A 508 -2.65 -25.96 -13.43
C ARG A 508 -3.29 -26.99 -14.36
N ALA A 509 -4.10 -27.91 -13.83
CA ALA A 509 -4.89 -28.84 -14.65
C ALA A 509 -6.06 -28.14 -15.37
N ARG A 510 -6.56 -27.02 -14.83
CA ARG A 510 -7.71 -26.29 -15.37
C ARG A 510 -7.32 -25.07 -16.20
N TYR A 511 -6.20 -24.43 -15.86
CA TYR A 511 -5.77 -23.17 -16.46
C TYR A 511 -4.32 -23.23 -16.92
N ARG A 512 -4.01 -22.54 -18.02
CA ARG A 512 -2.64 -22.39 -18.51
C ARG A 512 -1.90 -21.33 -17.68
N ILE A 513 -1.21 -21.78 -16.64
CA ILE A 513 -0.41 -20.90 -15.76
C ILE A 513 1.01 -20.74 -16.32
N ARG A 514 1.49 -19.48 -16.45
CA ARG A 514 2.75 -19.12 -17.15
C ARG A 514 3.96 -18.83 -16.25
N PHE A 515 3.85 -19.09 -14.95
CA PHE A 515 4.96 -18.98 -13.99
C PHE A 515 5.16 -20.28 -13.22
#